data_AF-A0AA97G5B7-F1
#
_entry.id   AF-A0AA97G5B7-F1
#
_cell.length_a   1.000
_cell.length_b   1.000
_cell.length_c   1.000
_cell.angle_alpha   90.00
_cell.angle_beta   90.00
_cell.angle_gamma   90.00
#
_symmetry.space_group_name_H-M   'P 1'
#
loop_
_entity.id
_entity.type
_entity.pdbx_description
1 polymer ?
#
loop_
_entity_poly.entity_id
_entity_poly.type
_entity_poly.pdbx_seq_one_letter_code
_entity_poly.pdbx_strand_id
1 'polypeptide(L)'
;MKYLMKINLFSVLVCLASFASAGNLCNLPSGNYLGMSKVTLDRSTDKVEQFQVELKVGSDNNSFGYIKLYELDMDSSGTLHHNLIKNEYFTLSGCSSGATFNLKGPEIEGFLKVMNVNQSMGEITMTGAINTYEEGLYGVAQWLYDSAGSMVGSEGKYEIDFRKLPIRLRKQI
;
A
#
# COMPACT_ATOMS: atom_id res chain seq x y z
N MET A 1 28.59 -40.98 -45.49
CA MET A 1 28.41 -41.30 -44.05
C MET A 1 28.54 -39.98 -43.30
N LYS A 2 27.47 -39.22 -43.07
CA LYS A 2 26.54 -39.27 -41.92
C LYS A 2 27.23 -39.46 -40.56
N TYR A 3 26.95 -38.48 -39.69
CA TYR A 3 27.03 -38.37 -38.21
C TYR A 3 27.95 -37.22 -37.74
N LEU A 4 27.41 -36.01 -37.53
CA LEU A 4 26.82 -35.49 -36.27
C LEU A 4 27.85 -35.22 -35.18
N MET A 5 28.16 -33.94 -34.96
CA MET A 5 28.29 -33.37 -33.61
C MET A 5 28.16 -31.84 -33.68
N LYS A 6 26.91 -31.37 -33.61
CA LYS A 6 26.58 -30.02 -33.14
C LYS A 6 26.71 -30.06 -31.62
N ILE A 7 27.74 -29.46 -31.05
CA ILE A 7 27.82 -29.27 -29.60
C ILE A 7 28.45 -27.90 -29.28
N ASN A 8 27.63 -27.10 -28.58
CA ASN A 8 27.96 -25.98 -27.69
C ASN A 8 28.46 -24.66 -28.28
N LEU A 9 27.54 -23.95 -28.95
CA LEU A 9 27.53 -22.49 -28.96
C LEU A 9 26.49 -22.00 -27.94
N PHE A 10 26.76 -22.18 -26.63
CA PHE A 10 25.88 -21.71 -25.56
C PHE A 10 26.68 -21.51 -24.27
N SER A 11 27.54 -20.50 -24.27
CA SER A 11 28.19 -20.05 -23.04
C SER A 11 28.70 -18.63 -23.26
N VAL A 12 28.46 -17.78 -22.27
CA VAL A 12 28.78 -16.34 -22.21
C VAL A 12 27.74 -15.41 -22.84
N LEU A 13 26.49 -15.54 -22.40
CA LEU A 13 25.61 -14.38 -22.24
C LEU A 13 24.99 -14.39 -20.84
N VAL A 14 25.85 -14.25 -19.83
CA VAL A 14 25.48 -14.04 -18.43
C VAL A 14 26.40 -12.95 -17.87
N CYS A 15 25.86 -12.10 -17.00
CA CYS A 15 26.50 -11.02 -16.23
C CYS A 15 26.35 -9.57 -16.71
N LEU A 16 25.16 -9.18 -17.19
CA LEU A 16 24.64 -7.82 -16.98
C LEU A 16 23.15 -7.81 -16.58
N ALA A 17 22.65 -8.88 -15.97
CA ALA A 17 21.49 -8.77 -15.10
C ALA A 17 21.99 -8.09 -13.82
N SER A 18 22.05 -6.76 -13.85
CA SER A 18 22.31 -5.94 -12.69
C SER A 18 21.53 -6.50 -11.52
N PHE A 19 22.25 -6.77 -10.44
CA PHE A 19 21.73 -7.10 -9.13
C PHE A 19 20.74 -6.01 -8.72
N ALA A 20 19.48 -6.13 -9.13
CA ALA A 20 18.37 -5.68 -8.33
C ALA A 20 18.39 -6.62 -7.13
N SER A 21 19.25 -6.28 -6.16
CA SER A 21 19.16 -6.82 -4.81
C SER A 21 17.68 -6.82 -4.49
N ALA A 22 17.11 -8.01 -4.29
CA ALA A 22 15.85 -8.15 -3.60
C ALA A 22 16.13 -7.66 -2.17
N GLY A 23 16.23 -6.34 -2.03
CA GLY A 23 16.30 -5.68 -0.75
C GLY A 23 15.12 -6.22 0.02
N ASN A 24 15.37 -6.69 1.24
CA ASN A 24 14.31 -7.16 2.11
C ASN A 24 13.25 -6.07 2.15
N LEU A 25 12.12 -6.26 1.46
CA LEU A 25 11.07 -5.24 1.29
C LEU A 25 10.41 -4.91 2.65
N CYS A 26 10.71 -5.69 3.69
CA CYS A 26 10.40 -5.38 5.08
C CYS A 26 11.30 -4.29 5.70
N ASN A 27 12.49 -4.05 5.14
CA ASN A 27 13.43 -3.03 5.58
C ASN A 27 13.23 -1.77 4.72
N LEU A 28 12.27 -0.95 5.14
CA LEU A 28 12.01 0.33 4.48
C LEU A 28 13.14 1.33 4.78
N PRO A 29 13.60 2.13 3.80
CA PRO A 29 14.62 3.12 4.07
C PRO A 29 14.06 4.26 4.92
N SER A 30 14.81 4.73 5.90
CA SER A 30 14.37 5.82 6.78
C SER A 30 14.06 7.10 6.00
N GLY A 31 13.05 7.82 6.48
CA GLY A 31 12.59 9.08 5.86
C GLY A 31 11.09 9.30 5.99
N ASN A 32 10.66 10.45 5.49
CA ASN A 32 9.25 10.80 5.36
C ASN A 32 8.85 10.59 3.91
N TYR A 33 7.74 9.92 3.66
CA TYR A 33 7.25 9.60 2.34
C TYR A 33 5.81 10.05 2.20
N LEU A 34 5.44 10.53 1.01
CA LEU A 34 4.10 10.97 0.69
C LEU A 34 3.72 10.46 -0.70
N GLY A 35 2.48 10.01 -0.87
CA GLY A 35 1.93 9.68 -2.17
C GLY A 35 0.41 9.81 -2.21
N MET A 36 -0.14 9.98 -3.40
CA MET A 36 -1.58 9.99 -3.63
C MET A 36 -1.95 8.85 -4.58
N SER A 37 -3.12 8.27 -4.37
CA SER A 37 -3.70 7.31 -5.29
C SER A 37 -4.13 8.00 -6.58
N LYS A 38 -4.48 7.19 -7.58
CA LYS A 38 -5.34 7.68 -8.65
C LYS A 38 -6.72 8.03 -8.07
N VAL A 39 -7.39 8.96 -8.73
CA VAL A 39 -8.80 9.27 -8.46
C VAL A 39 -9.65 8.05 -8.79
N THR A 40 -10.55 7.69 -7.89
CA THR A 40 -11.49 6.58 -8.05
C THR A 40 -12.92 7.07 -7.88
N LEU A 41 -13.87 6.33 -8.45
CA LEU A 41 -15.29 6.53 -8.20
C LEU A 41 -15.74 5.45 -7.23
N ASP A 42 -16.19 5.83 -6.03
CA ASP A 42 -16.88 4.93 -5.13
C ASP A 42 -18.30 4.70 -5.65
N ARG A 43 -18.55 3.48 -6.14
CA ARG A 43 -19.85 3.11 -6.71
C ARG A 43 -20.95 2.95 -5.66
N SER A 44 -20.61 2.88 -4.38
CA SER A 44 -21.59 2.72 -3.30
C SER A 44 -22.19 4.05 -2.87
N THR A 45 -21.41 5.13 -2.92
CA THR A 45 -21.83 6.49 -2.57
C THR A 45 -21.95 7.43 -3.77
N ASP A 46 -21.51 6.98 -4.96
CA ASP A 46 -21.36 7.77 -6.21
C ASP A 46 -20.42 8.97 -6.06
N LYS A 47 -19.49 8.91 -5.09
CA LYS A 47 -18.52 9.96 -4.81
C LYS A 47 -17.21 9.73 -5.53
N VAL A 48 -16.57 10.81 -5.94
CA VAL A 48 -15.22 10.80 -6.51
C VAL A 48 -14.23 10.96 -5.36
N GLU A 49 -13.30 10.03 -5.24
CA GLU A 49 -12.43 9.92 -4.08
C GLU A 49 -10.96 9.82 -4.46
N GLN A 50 -10.09 10.28 -3.57
CA GLN A 50 -8.65 10.10 -3.66
C GLN A 50 -8.03 9.86 -2.28
N PHE A 51 -7.15 8.86 -2.22
CA PHE A 51 -6.39 8.55 -1.03
C PHE A 51 -5.04 9.26 -1.06
N GLN A 52 -4.60 9.74 0.10
CA GLN A 52 -3.23 10.19 0.33
C GLN A 52 -2.64 9.37 1.48
N VAL A 53 -1.42 8.90 1.29
CA VAL A 53 -0.68 8.14 2.31
C VAL A 53 0.58 8.90 2.66
N GLU A 54 0.72 9.17 3.95
CA GLU A 54 1.93 9.67 4.59
C GLU A 54 2.56 8.52 5.37
N LEU A 55 3.85 8.28 5.17
CA LEU A 55 4.60 7.25 5.88
C LEU A 55 5.92 7.81 6.38
N LYS A 56 6.13 7.74 7.69
CA LYS A 56 7.40 8.04 8.34
C LYS A 56 8.04 6.75 8.80
N VAL A 57 9.25 6.50 8.29
CA VAL A 57 10.06 5.33 8.61
C VAL A 57 11.18 5.78 9.54
N GLY A 58 11.12 5.37 10.81
CA GLY A 58 12.17 5.60 11.81
C GLY A 58 13.44 4.80 11.54
N SER A 59 14.55 5.22 12.14
CA SER A 59 15.86 4.54 12.03
C SER A 59 15.90 3.15 12.71
N ASP A 60 14.96 2.89 13.59
CA ASP A 60 14.74 1.66 14.35
C ASP A 60 13.62 0.79 13.73
N ASN A 61 13.22 1.08 12.49
CA ASN A 61 12.06 0.50 11.81
C ASN A 61 10.71 0.77 12.51
N ASN A 62 10.65 1.66 13.51
CA ASN A 62 9.37 2.14 14.01
C ASN A 62 8.75 3.05 12.95
N SER A 63 7.79 2.48 12.21
CA SER A 63 7.16 3.13 11.07
C SER A 63 5.72 3.43 11.38
N PHE A 64 5.33 4.68 11.17
CA PHE A 64 3.96 5.14 11.37
C PHE A 64 3.56 6.07 10.23
N GLY A 65 2.26 6.29 10.08
CA GLY A 65 1.75 7.07 8.98
C GLY A 65 0.32 7.53 9.19
N TYR A 66 -0.16 8.26 8.19
CA TYR A 66 -1.54 8.69 8.09
C TYR A 66 -2.09 8.28 6.73
N ILE A 67 -3.33 7.82 6.69
CA ILE A 67 -4.10 7.72 5.45
C ILE A 67 -5.23 8.74 5.50
N LYS A 68 -5.29 9.57 4.45
CA LYS A 68 -6.33 10.58 4.28
C LYS A 68 -7.20 10.20 3.10
N LEU A 69 -8.51 10.31 3.28
CA LEU A 69 -9.49 10.17 2.22
C LEU A 69 -10.06 11.54 1.89
N TYR A 70 -9.95 11.93 0.62
CA TYR A 70 -10.54 13.15 0.09
C TYR A 70 -11.70 12.80 -0.82
N GLU A 71 -12.83 13.48 -0.62
CA GLU A 71 -13.87 13.62 -1.63
C GLU A 71 -13.49 14.76 -2.57
N LEU A 72 -13.63 14.53 -3.86
CA LEU A 72 -13.29 15.48 -4.90
C LEU A 72 -14.57 16.01 -5.54
N ASP A 73 -14.75 17.32 -5.51
CA ASP A 73 -15.81 18.01 -6.22
C ASP A 73 -15.23 19.09 -7.13
N MET A 74 -15.97 19.40 -8.19
CA MET A 74 -15.61 20.46 -9.11
C MET A 74 -16.67 21.55 -9.00
N ASP A 75 -16.25 22.77 -8.69
CA ASP A 75 -17.18 23.89 -8.63
C ASP A 75 -17.57 24.41 -10.02
N SER A 76 -18.48 25.38 -10.05
CA SER A 76 -18.95 26.01 -11.29
C SER A 76 -17.87 26.79 -12.05
N SER A 77 -16.72 27.06 -11.42
CA SER A 77 -15.54 27.68 -12.05
C SER A 77 -14.60 26.66 -12.69
N GLY A 78 -14.86 25.35 -12.50
CA GLY A 78 -13.99 24.27 -12.94
C GLY A 78 -12.82 23.99 -11.98
N THR A 79 -12.84 24.58 -10.78
CA THR A 79 -11.81 24.34 -9.76
C THR A 79 -12.11 23.03 -9.05
N LEU A 80 -11.09 22.17 -8.95
CA LEU A 80 -11.18 20.89 -8.22
C LEU A 80 -10.87 21.11 -6.74
N HIS A 81 -11.85 20.85 -5.89
CA HIS A 81 -11.74 20.90 -4.44
C HIS A 81 -11.41 19.52 -3.88
N HIS A 82 -10.60 19.49 -2.82
CA HIS A 82 -10.23 18.27 -2.11
C HIS A 82 -10.76 18.38 -0.67
N ASN A 83 -11.96 17.86 -0.44
CA ASN A 83 -12.59 17.90 0.87
C ASN A 83 -12.12 16.70 1.68
N LEU A 84 -11.42 16.95 2.79
CA LEU A 84 -10.96 15.88 3.67
C LEU A 84 -12.15 15.24 4.39
N ILE A 85 -12.35 13.94 4.18
CA ILE A 85 -13.42 13.14 4.79
C ILE A 85 -12.90 12.30 5.95
N LYS A 86 -11.72 11.67 5.78
CA LYS A 86 -11.10 10.84 6.83
C LYS A 86 -9.61 11.12 6.95
N ASN A 87 -9.07 10.93 8.16
CA ASN A 87 -7.65 11.10 8.45
C ASN A 87 -7.23 10.13 9.56
N GLU A 88 -6.75 8.95 9.17
CA GLU A 88 -6.49 7.85 10.10
C GLU A 88 -5.01 7.64 10.36
N TYR A 89 -4.64 7.52 11.63
CA TYR A 89 -3.29 7.19 12.06
C TYR A 89 -3.07 5.68 12.04
N PHE A 90 -1.91 5.24 11.52
CA PHE A 90 -1.52 3.85 11.53
C PHE A 90 -0.05 3.64 11.92
N THR A 91 0.23 2.46 12.45
CA THR A 91 1.58 1.92 12.62
C THR A 91 1.76 0.67 11.76
N LEU A 92 2.98 0.47 11.25
CA LEU A 92 3.34 -0.76 10.56
C LEU A 92 3.90 -1.77 11.55
N SER A 93 3.37 -2.99 11.54
CA SER A 93 3.87 -4.08 12.38
C SER A 93 3.84 -5.41 11.64
N GLY A 94 4.62 -6.38 12.13
CA GLY A 94 4.55 -7.77 11.68
C GLY A 94 4.78 -7.98 10.18
N CYS A 95 5.96 -7.58 9.66
CA CYS A 95 6.28 -7.87 8.26
C CYS A 95 6.42 -9.38 8.05
N SER A 96 5.49 -9.93 7.26
CA SER A 96 5.41 -11.37 6.96
C SER A 96 6.00 -11.71 5.60
N SER A 97 6.00 -13.01 5.25
CA SER A 97 6.40 -13.48 3.92
C SER A 97 5.62 -12.74 2.83
N GLY A 98 6.34 -12.09 1.91
CA GLY A 98 5.74 -11.29 0.84
C GLY A 98 5.65 -9.79 1.11
N ALA A 99 6.32 -9.29 2.16
CA ALA A 99 6.43 -7.87 2.49
C ALA A 99 5.11 -7.19 2.85
N THR A 100 4.24 -7.96 3.52
CA THR A 100 2.95 -7.49 4.03
C THR A 100 3.10 -7.10 5.49
N PHE A 101 2.80 -5.84 5.78
CA PHE A 101 2.69 -5.25 7.10
C PHE A 101 1.23 -5.21 7.53
N ASN A 102 0.98 -5.56 8.78
CA ASN A 102 -0.31 -5.31 9.41
C ASN A 102 -0.41 -3.85 9.84
N LEU A 103 -1.56 -3.25 9.60
CA LEU A 103 -1.89 -1.93 10.09
C LEU A 103 -2.55 -2.02 11.46
N LYS A 104 -2.06 -1.21 12.39
CA LYS A 104 -2.68 -1.03 13.69
C LYS A 104 -2.84 0.45 14.00
N GLY A 105 -4.06 0.86 14.30
CA GLY A 105 -4.42 2.18 14.79
C GLY A 105 -5.64 2.10 15.71
N PRO A 106 -6.11 3.23 16.25
CA PRO A 106 -7.21 3.26 17.22
C PRO A 106 -8.48 2.59 16.68
N GLU A 107 -8.76 2.76 15.39
CA GLU A 107 -10.03 2.39 14.75
C GLU A 107 -9.83 1.91 13.31
N ILE A 108 -8.65 1.36 13.03
CA ILE A 108 -8.32 0.83 11.71
C ILE A 108 -7.81 -0.60 11.82
N GLU A 109 -8.21 -1.40 10.84
CA GLU A 109 -7.64 -2.72 10.61
C GLU A 109 -7.37 -2.90 9.13
N GLY A 110 -6.26 -3.54 8.80
CA GLY A 110 -5.92 -3.79 7.42
C GLY A 110 -4.48 -4.22 7.26
N PHE A 111 -4.03 -4.18 6.01
CA PHE A 111 -2.65 -4.52 5.68
C PHE A 111 -2.13 -3.65 4.54
N LEU A 112 -0.81 -3.44 4.56
CA LEU A 112 -0.06 -2.85 3.46
C LEU A 112 0.99 -3.84 2.97
N LYS A 113 0.95 -4.14 1.68
CA LYS A 113 1.98 -4.90 1.00
C LYS A 113 2.91 -3.97 0.24
N VAL A 114 4.20 -4.07 0.55
CA VAL A 114 5.25 -3.37 -0.20
C VAL A 114 5.52 -4.12 -1.49
N MET A 115 5.28 -3.45 -2.61
CA MET A 115 5.45 -4.00 -3.95
C MET A 115 6.84 -3.74 -4.51
N ASN A 116 7.43 -2.59 -4.17
CA ASN A 116 8.75 -2.20 -4.65
C ASN A 116 9.37 -1.11 -3.75
N VAL A 117 10.69 -1.14 -3.60
CA VAL A 117 11.48 -0.08 -2.98
C VAL A 117 12.56 0.36 -3.95
N ASN A 118 12.49 1.62 -4.40
CA ASN A 118 13.50 2.23 -5.26
C ASN A 118 14.33 3.22 -4.43
N GLN A 119 15.48 2.75 -3.94
CA GLN A 119 16.35 3.55 -3.07
C GLN A 119 17.00 4.73 -3.80
N SER A 120 17.33 4.59 -5.09
CA SER A 120 18.00 5.66 -5.85
C SER A 120 17.07 6.84 -6.11
N MET A 121 15.77 6.59 -6.22
CA MET A 121 14.74 7.63 -6.39
C MET A 121 14.04 7.99 -5.08
N GLY A 122 14.34 7.30 -3.97
CA GLY A 122 13.62 7.47 -2.71
C GLY A 122 12.12 7.16 -2.83
N GLU A 123 11.74 6.13 -3.59
CA GLU A 123 10.33 5.76 -3.81
C GLU A 123 9.98 4.43 -3.14
N ILE A 124 8.79 4.34 -2.55
CA ILE A 124 8.18 3.11 -2.03
C ILE A 124 6.84 2.92 -2.74
N THR A 125 6.63 1.78 -3.39
CA THR A 125 5.32 1.43 -3.97
C THR A 125 4.64 0.42 -3.08
N MET A 126 3.40 0.71 -2.68
CA MET A 126 2.62 -0.15 -1.80
C MET A 126 1.19 -0.31 -2.28
N THR A 127 0.58 -1.41 -1.87
CA THR A 127 -0.82 -1.74 -2.12
C THR A 127 -1.42 -2.29 -0.84
N GLY A 128 -2.74 -2.25 -0.66
CA GLY A 128 -3.32 -2.66 0.60
C GLY A 128 -4.82 -2.54 0.62
N ALA A 129 -5.37 -2.94 1.76
CA ALA A 129 -6.78 -2.80 2.06
C ALA A 129 -6.93 -2.40 3.53
N ILE A 130 -7.84 -1.46 3.81
CA ILE A 130 -8.06 -0.88 5.14
C ILE A 130 -9.55 -0.77 5.38
N ASN A 131 -9.96 -1.15 6.59
CA ASN A 131 -11.23 -0.81 7.18
C ASN A 131 -11.04 0.27 8.24
N THR A 132 -11.96 1.21 8.28
CA THR A 132 -12.12 2.12 9.41
C THR A 132 -13.41 1.75 10.14
N TYR A 133 -13.41 1.90 11.46
CA TYR A 133 -14.56 1.59 12.31
C TYR A 133 -14.98 2.86 13.05
N GLU A 134 -16.28 3.04 13.29
CA GLU A 134 -16.76 4.21 14.04
C GLU A 134 -16.30 4.16 15.51
N GLU A 135 -16.16 5.33 16.15
CA GLU A 135 -15.88 5.38 17.59
C GLU A 135 -17.00 4.71 18.40
N GLY A 136 -16.64 3.98 19.45
CA GLY A 136 -17.58 3.41 20.41
C GLY A 136 -18.02 1.97 20.15
N LEU A 137 -19.06 1.54 20.86
CA LEU A 137 -19.44 0.11 20.94
C LEU A 137 -19.86 -0.49 19.59
N TYR A 138 -20.43 0.32 18.69
CA TYR A 138 -20.86 -0.15 17.38
C TYR A 138 -19.68 -0.47 16.46
N GLY A 139 -18.69 0.42 16.36
CA GLY A 139 -17.47 0.14 15.59
C GLY A 139 -16.63 -0.98 16.18
N VAL A 140 -16.56 -1.11 17.52
CA VAL A 140 -15.90 -2.28 18.16
C VAL A 140 -16.61 -3.58 17.82
N ALA A 141 -17.94 -3.60 17.80
CA ALA A 141 -18.71 -4.78 17.41
C ALA A 141 -18.52 -5.13 15.93
N GLN A 142 -18.46 -4.13 15.06
CA GLN A 142 -18.17 -4.30 13.64
C GLN A 142 -16.75 -4.84 13.42
N TRP A 143 -15.76 -4.29 14.12
CA TRP A 143 -14.39 -4.79 14.09
C TRP A 143 -14.30 -6.26 14.51
N LEU A 144 -14.94 -6.63 15.62
CA LEU A 144 -14.98 -8.02 16.10
C LEU A 144 -15.65 -8.95 15.08
N TYR A 145 -16.73 -8.49 14.44
CA TYR A 145 -17.44 -9.25 13.42
C TYR A 145 -16.57 -9.50 12.18
N ASP A 146 -15.92 -8.47 11.66
CA ASP A 146 -15.05 -8.56 10.48
C ASP A 146 -13.79 -9.39 10.78
N SER A 147 -13.19 -9.19 11.96
CA SER A 147 -12.09 -10.02 12.47
C SER A 147 -12.47 -11.50 12.52
N ALA A 148 -13.64 -11.85 13.10
CA ALA A 148 -14.11 -13.23 13.16
C ALA A 148 -14.44 -13.80 11.76
N GLY A 149 -15.01 -12.97 10.88
CA GLY A 149 -15.27 -13.30 9.48
C GLY A 149 -13.99 -13.67 8.72
N SER A 150 -12.93 -12.88 8.90
CA SER A 150 -11.63 -13.16 8.27
C SER A 150 -11.04 -14.50 8.70
N MET A 151 -11.25 -14.91 9.96
CA MET A 151 -10.79 -16.21 10.47
C MET A 151 -11.53 -17.40 9.86
N VAL A 152 -12.76 -17.20 9.41
CA VAL A 152 -13.59 -18.24 8.73
C VAL A 152 -13.56 -18.13 7.21
N GLY A 153 -12.71 -17.26 6.65
CA GLY A 153 -12.48 -17.13 5.21
C GLY A 153 -13.51 -16.28 4.46
N SER A 154 -14.34 -15.48 5.15
CA SER A 154 -15.15 -14.46 4.49
C SER A 154 -14.33 -13.19 4.29
N GLU A 155 -14.11 -12.77 3.04
CA GLU A 155 -13.54 -11.44 2.77
C GLU A 155 -14.61 -10.38 3.09
N GLY A 156 -14.40 -9.65 4.20
CA GLY A 156 -15.17 -8.44 4.50
C GLY A 156 -15.03 -7.39 3.40
N LYS A 157 -15.97 -6.44 3.34
CA LYS A 157 -15.84 -5.29 2.44
C LYS A 157 -14.83 -4.32 3.03
N TYR A 158 -13.73 -4.10 2.32
CA TYR A 158 -12.76 -3.08 2.69
C TYR A 158 -13.25 -1.70 2.26
N GLU A 159 -13.23 -0.73 3.18
CA GLU A 159 -13.59 0.66 2.85
C GLU A 159 -12.57 1.31 1.92
N ILE A 160 -11.29 1.09 2.20
CA ILE A 160 -10.19 1.57 1.37
C ILE A 160 -9.51 0.35 0.75
N ASP A 161 -9.91 -0.02 -0.47
CA ASP A 161 -9.28 -1.11 -1.23
C ASP A 161 -8.48 -0.57 -2.42
N PHE A 162 -7.16 -0.52 -2.25
CA PHE A 162 -6.24 -0.15 -3.31
C PHE A 162 -5.35 -1.31 -3.75
N ARG A 163 -5.82 -2.56 -3.55
CA ARG A 163 -5.18 -3.79 -4.05
C ARG A 163 -4.99 -3.76 -5.58
N LYS A 164 -5.90 -3.08 -6.28
CA LYS A 164 -5.87 -2.90 -7.75
C LYS A 164 -5.21 -1.59 -8.20
N LEU A 165 -4.91 -0.68 -7.27
CA LEU A 165 -4.36 0.65 -7.55
C LEU A 165 -3.19 0.95 -6.61
N PRO A 166 -1.99 0.36 -6.83
CA PRO A 166 -0.84 0.61 -5.98
C PRO A 166 -0.51 2.11 -5.90
N ILE A 167 -0.21 2.57 -4.69
CA ILE A 167 0.17 3.94 -4.39
C ILE A 167 1.70 4.01 -4.36
N ARG A 168 2.24 5.02 -5.03
CA ARG A 168 3.68 5.32 -5.01
C ARG A 168 3.94 6.47 -4.07
N LEU A 169 4.70 6.20 -3.01
CA LEU A 169 5.19 7.20 -2.07
C LEU A 169 6.57 7.69 -2.50
N ARG A 170 6.81 8.99 -2.36
CA ARG A 170 8.08 9.66 -2.64
C ARG A 170 8.64 10.28 -1.38
N LYS A 171 9.94 10.09 -1.15
CA LYS A 171 10.67 10.69 -0.04
C LYS A 171 10.58 12.21 -0.14
N GLN A 172 10.17 12.84 0.95
CA GLN A 172 10.15 14.29 1.09
C GLN A 172 11.58 14.77 1.38
N ILE A 173 11.97 15.89 0.76
CA ILE A 173 13.28 16.53 0.92
C ILE A 173 13.25 17.44 2.15
#